data_AF-A0A2T6N7W9-F1
#
_entry.id   AF-A0A2T6N7W9-F1
#
_cell.length_a   1.000
_cell.length_b   1.000
_cell.length_c   1.000
_cell.angle_alpha   90.00
_cell.angle_beta   90.00
_cell.angle_gamma   90.00
#
_symmetry.space_group_name_H-M   'P 1'
#
loop_
_entity.id
_entity.type
_entity.pdbx_description
1 polymer ?
#
loop_
_entity_poly.entity_id
_entity_poly.type
_entity_poly.pdbx_seq_one_letter_code
_entity_poly.pdbx_strand_id
1 'polypeptide(L)'
;MFESLVVATIIGIIVAAIGKAMINKVKVDDEADRDFHFASVEKVFTPLMIFTACAMAFAHGSNDVANGIGPMAAVLSLVENGGDIAQKSELPIWVLFVGGAGIVIGLATMGYKVMQTIGTKITELTPTRGYCATLAAATTVVIASKTGLPVSTTQIAVGCVMGVGLARGVGAIDLRVVGNIVVSWAITLPAGGILAAVFFFMLKGIFS
;
A
#
# COMPACT_ATOMS: atom_id res chain seq x y z
N MET A 1 15.67 20.10 4.49
CA MET A 1 16.46 19.02 3.84
C MET A 1 17.46 18.39 4.80
N PHE A 2 18.33 19.17 5.47
CA PHE A 2 19.29 18.63 6.45
C PHE A 2 18.63 17.94 7.65
N GLU A 3 17.63 18.56 8.27
CA GLU A 3 16.88 17.96 9.39
C GLU A 3 16.23 16.63 9.02
N SER A 4 15.56 16.57 7.86
CA SER A 4 14.94 15.34 7.36
C SER A 4 15.97 14.23 7.12
N LEU A 5 17.18 14.59 6.70
CA LEU A 5 18.27 13.65 6.44
C LEU A 5 18.82 13.09 7.76
N VAL A 6 19.01 13.93 8.77
CA VAL A 6 19.42 13.51 10.13
C VAL A 6 18.37 12.58 10.76
N VAL A 7 17.09 12.95 10.69
CA VAL A 7 15.99 12.12 11.21
C VAL A 7 15.92 10.78 10.48
N ALA A 8 16.06 10.77 9.15
CA ALA A 8 16.08 9.55 8.37
C ALA A 8 17.27 8.64 8.73
N THR A 9 18.47 9.21 8.94
CA THR A 9 19.65 8.43 9.36
C THR A 9 19.45 7.82 10.75
N ILE A 10 18.93 8.57 11.71
CA ILE A 10 18.67 8.08 13.07
C ILE A 10 17.64 6.94 13.04
N ILE A 11 16.51 7.14 12.36
CA ILE A 11 15.48 6.11 12.21
C ILE A 11 16.06 4.87 11.51
N GLY A 12 16.86 5.07 10.46
CA GLY A 12 17.53 3.98 9.74
C GLY A 12 18.44 3.14 10.64
N ILE A 13 19.24 3.79 11.50
CA ILE A 13 20.10 3.10 12.47
C ILE A 13 19.27 2.31 13.49
N ILE A 14 18.18 2.90 13.99
CA ILE A 14 17.27 2.22 14.94
C ILE A 14 16.63 0.99 14.29
N VAL A 15 16.08 1.15 13.08
CA VAL A 15 15.48 0.04 12.32
C VAL A 15 16.51 -1.05 12.04
N ALA A 16 17.74 -0.70 11.66
CA ALA A 16 18.83 -1.66 11.44
C ALA A 16 19.22 -2.39 12.74
N ALA A 17 19.28 -1.69 13.87
CA ALA A 17 19.59 -2.29 15.16
C ALA A 17 18.49 -3.26 15.63
N ILE A 18 17.22 -2.88 15.49
CA ILE A 18 16.07 -3.75 15.80
C ILE A 18 16.07 -4.96 14.85
N GLY A 19 16.27 -4.74 13.55
CA GLY A 19 16.33 -5.81 12.56
C GLY A 19 17.45 -6.80 12.84
N LYS A 20 18.65 -6.30 13.17
CA LYS A 20 19.78 -7.15 13.59
C LYS A 20 19.45 -7.94 14.86
N ALA A 21 18.83 -7.31 15.86
CA ALA A 21 18.43 -8.00 17.08
C ALA A 21 17.36 -9.08 16.84
N MET A 22 16.41 -8.85 15.93
CA MET A 22 15.39 -9.82 15.54
C MET A 22 16.00 -11.00 14.77
N ILE A 23 16.89 -10.72 13.80
CA ILE A 23 17.59 -11.76 13.04
C ILE A 23 18.46 -12.61 13.95
N ASN A 24 19.21 -12.01 14.88
CA ASN A 24 20.05 -12.75 15.83
C ASN A 24 19.26 -13.65 16.79
N LYS A 25 17.96 -13.41 16.97
CA LYS A 25 17.07 -14.26 17.78
C LYS A 25 16.45 -15.41 16.99
N VAL A 26 16.61 -15.43 15.66
CA VAL A 26 16.16 -16.54 14.83
C VAL A 26 17.07 -17.73 15.11
N LYS A 27 16.56 -18.73 15.82
CA LYS A 27 17.26 -20.00 16.02
C LYS A 27 17.24 -20.76 14.70
N VAL A 28 18.41 -20.86 14.07
CA VAL A 28 18.66 -21.80 12.97
C VAL A 28 18.60 -23.19 13.58
N ASP A 29 17.75 -24.04 13.03
CA ASP A 29 17.53 -25.40 13.52
C ASP A 29 18.39 -26.32 12.64
N ASP A 30 19.58 -26.66 13.13
CA ASP A 30 20.60 -27.40 12.37
C ASP A 30 20.14 -28.82 11.99
N GLU A 31 19.15 -29.39 12.69
CA GLU A 31 18.57 -30.70 12.32
C GLU A 31 17.62 -30.60 11.11
N ALA A 32 16.90 -29.48 10.96
CA ALA A 32 16.03 -29.23 9.80
C ALA A 32 16.81 -28.77 8.55
N ASP A 33 17.99 -28.18 8.73
CA ASP A 33 18.85 -27.67 7.65
C ASP A 33 19.58 -28.79 6.88
N ARG A 34 19.70 -29.99 7.48
CA ARG A 34 20.26 -31.19 6.84
C ARG A 34 19.32 -31.80 5.79
N ASP A 35 18.01 -31.61 5.92
CA ASP A 35 16.99 -32.11 4.97
C ASP A 35 16.42 -31.01 4.06
N PHE A 36 16.43 -29.74 4.48
CA PHE A 36 15.91 -28.60 3.71
C PHE A 36 16.79 -27.34 3.83
N HIS A 37 17.82 -27.22 2.98
CA HIS A 37 18.72 -26.06 2.88
C HIS A 37 18.05 -24.67 2.73
N PHE A 38 16.76 -24.60 2.38
CA PHE A 38 16.03 -23.35 2.17
C PHE A 38 15.20 -22.89 3.38
N ALA A 39 14.89 -23.77 4.33
CA ALA A 39 14.02 -23.46 5.45
C ALA A 39 14.66 -22.43 6.40
N SER A 40 15.97 -22.53 6.63
CA SER A 40 16.73 -21.59 7.44
C SER A 40 16.80 -20.21 6.80
N VAL A 41 16.92 -20.15 5.47
CA VAL A 41 16.91 -18.87 4.71
C VAL A 41 15.54 -18.19 4.86
N GLU A 42 14.44 -18.92 4.71
CA GLU A 42 13.10 -18.34 4.85
C GLU A 42 12.84 -17.76 6.25
N LYS A 43 13.33 -18.43 7.32
CA LYS A 43 13.23 -17.92 8.70
C LYS A 43 13.97 -16.59 8.89
N VAL A 44 15.10 -16.38 8.22
CA VAL A 44 15.85 -15.11 8.29
C VAL A 44 15.12 -13.97 7.57
N PHE A 45 14.36 -14.28 6.52
CA PHE A 45 13.58 -13.28 5.79
C PHE A 45 12.26 -12.89 6.48
N THR A 46 11.76 -13.67 7.44
CA THR A 46 10.57 -13.33 8.22
C THR A 46 10.67 -11.96 8.92
N PRO A 47 11.71 -11.66 9.73
CA PRO A 47 11.84 -10.33 10.35
C PRO A 47 12.02 -9.23 9.30
N LEU A 48 12.76 -9.49 8.21
CA LEU A 48 12.94 -8.53 7.12
C LEU A 48 11.61 -8.17 6.43
N MET A 49 10.74 -9.15 6.22
CA MET A 49 9.40 -8.92 5.66
C MET A 49 8.56 -7.98 6.54
N ILE A 50 8.68 -8.06 7.87
CA ILE A 50 7.94 -7.17 8.77
C ILE A 50 8.32 -5.71 8.48
N PHE A 51 9.62 -5.42 8.33
CA PHE A 51 10.06 -4.06 8.01
C PHE A 51 9.58 -3.59 6.63
N THR A 52 9.61 -4.46 5.61
CA THR A 52 9.13 -4.09 4.28
C THR A 52 7.61 -3.96 4.22
N ALA A 53 6.88 -4.71 5.03
CA ALA A 53 5.44 -4.54 5.22
C ALA A 53 5.12 -3.20 5.88
N CYS A 54 5.89 -2.79 6.91
CA CYS A 54 5.78 -1.45 7.50
C CYS A 54 6.11 -0.35 6.48
N ALA A 55 7.16 -0.53 5.68
CA ALA A 55 7.52 0.42 4.63
C ALA A 55 6.41 0.54 3.57
N MET A 56 5.80 -0.57 3.17
CA MET A 56 4.66 -0.58 2.26
C MET A 56 3.43 0.09 2.89
N ALA A 57 3.14 -0.15 4.17
CA ALA A 57 2.05 0.52 4.88
C ALA A 57 2.23 2.05 4.92
N PHE A 58 3.46 2.51 5.17
CA PHE A 58 3.82 3.92 5.09
C PHE A 58 3.62 4.49 3.68
N ALA A 59 4.16 3.80 2.66
CA ALA A 59 4.05 4.21 1.27
C ALA A 59 2.58 4.30 0.82
N HIS A 60 1.79 3.28 1.17
CA HIS A 60 0.36 3.23 0.91
C HIS A 60 -0.38 4.40 1.56
N GLY A 61 -0.09 4.70 2.84
CA GLY A 61 -0.67 5.85 3.52
C GLY A 61 -0.31 7.17 2.83
N SER A 62 0.96 7.35 2.45
CA SER A 62 1.42 8.58 1.80
C SER A 62 0.75 8.85 0.46
N ASN A 63 0.41 7.80 -0.30
CA ASN A 63 -0.25 7.95 -1.61
C ASN A 63 -1.77 8.06 -1.46
N ASP A 64 -2.39 7.20 -0.64
CA ASP A 64 -3.83 6.99 -0.68
C ASP A 64 -4.60 7.95 0.24
N VAL A 65 -3.93 8.64 1.16
CA VAL A 65 -4.55 9.71 1.96
C VAL A 65 -5.12 10.78 1.02
N ALA A 66 -4.40 11.17 -0.04
CA ALA A 66 -4.83 12.18 -0.99
C ALA A 66 -6.16 11.82 -1.69
N ASN A 67 -6.41 10.53 -1.94
CA ASN A 67 -7.62 10.06 -2.60
C ASN A 67 -8.88 10.28 -1.74
N GLY A 68 -8.77 10.07 -0.42
CA GLY A 68 -9.89 10.24 0.50
C GLY A 68 -10.11 11.70 0.90
N ILE A 69 -9.04 12.42 1.20
CA ILE A 69 -9.14 13.78 1.73
C ILE A 69 -9.16 14.86 0.65
N GLY A 70 -8.73 14.57 -0.58
CA GLY A 70 -8.66 15.55 -1.67
C GLY A 70 -10.00 16.27 -1.91
N PRO A 71 -11.11 15.53 -2.08
CA PRO A 71 -12.43 16.14 -2.21
C PRO A 71 -12.85 16.96 -0.97
N MET A 72 -12.53 16.47 0.23
CA MET A 72 -12.84 17.16 1.48
C MET A 72 -12.07 18.49 1.60
N ALA A 73 -10.78 18.47 1.27
CA ALA A 73 -9.92 19.66 1.25
C ALA A 73 -10.40 20.69 0.22
N ALA A 74 -10.85 20.24 -0.96
CA ALA A 74 -11.43 21.13 -1.96
C ALA A 74 -12.68 21.85 -1.45
N VAL A 75 -13.59 21.14 -0.76
CA VAL A 75 -14.79 21.74 -0.16
C VAL A 75 -14.43 22.72 0.96
N LEU A 76 -13.51 22.35 1.86
CA LEU A 76 -13.02 23.24 2.92
C LEU A 76 -12.42 24.53 2.34
N SER A 77 -11.54 24.40 1.34
CA SER A 77 -10.92 25.54 0.67
C SER A 77 -11.96 26.48 0.04
N LEU A 78 -13.02 25.94 -0.57
CA LEU A 78 -14.09 26.78 -1.15
C LEU A 78 -14.88 27.54 -0.07
N VAL A 79 -15.17 26.89 1.05
CA VAL A 79 -15.91 27.50 2.17
C VAL A 79 -15.07 28.59 2.85
N GLU A 80 -13.78 28.32 3.09
CA GLU A 80 -12.87 29.27 3.76
C GLU A 80 -12.53 30.48 2.88
N ASN A 81 -12.43 30.31 1.57
CA ASN A 81 -12.12 31.40 0.62
C ASN A 81 -13.38 32.11 0.08
N GLY A 82 -14.56 31.91 0.68
CA GLY A 82 -15.79 32.61 0.28
C GLY A 82 -16.26 32.29 -1.15
N GLY A 83 -15.93 31.11 -1.66
CA GLY A 83 -16.27 30.65 -3.01
C GLY A 83 -15.19 30.88 -4.07
N ASP A 84 -14.05 31.48 -3.72
CA ASP A 84 -12.93 31.64 -4.65
C ASP A 84 -12.06 30.37 -4.71
N ILE A 85 -11.60 30.01 -5.91
CA ILE A 85 -10.81 28.80 -6.13
C ILE A 85 -9.34 29.15 -5.94
N ALA A 86 -8.86 29.08 -4.70
CA ALA A 86 -7.44 29.25 -4.42
C ALA A 86 -6.60 28.15 -5.09
N GLN A 87 -5.59 28.54 -5.87
CA GLN A 87 -4.68 27.63 -6.61
C GLN A 87 -3.78 26.78 -5.68
N LYS A 88 -3.68 27.15 -4.40
CA LYS A 88 -2.95 26.42 -3.37
C LYS A 88 -3.82 26.35 -2.12
N SER A 89 -4.41 25.19 -1.87
CA SER A 89 -5.01 24.89 -0.57
C SER A 89 -3.95 24.27 0.31
N GLU A 90 -3.56 24.97 1.37
CA GLU A 90 -2.82 24.33 2.46
C GLU A 90 -3.78 23.39 3.19
N LEU A 91 -3.50 22.09 3.16
CA LEU A 91 -4.34 21.13 3.86
C LEU A 91 -4.12 21.25 5.37
N PRO A 92 -5.18 21.51 6.16
CA PRO A 92 -5.06 21.50 7.61
C PRO A 92 -4.65 20.11 8.12
N ILE A 93 -3.77 20.07 9.11
CA ILE A 93 -3.22 18.82 9.67
C ILE A 93 -4.35 17.91 10.20
N TRP A 94 -5.43 18.46 10.74
CA TRP A 94 -6.55 17.67 11.25
C TRP A 94 -7.27 16.88 10.13
N VAL A 95 -7.31 17.40 8.91
CA VAL A 95 -7.90 16.69 7.75
C VAL A 95 -7.07 15.46 7.40
N LEU A 96 -5.74 15.56 7.49
CA LEU A 96 -4.83 14.41 7.32
C LEU A 96 -5.07 13.36 8.40
N PHE A 97 -5.33 13.76 9.64
CA PHE A 97 -5.68 12.83 10.73
C PHE A 97 -6.99 12.08 10.46
N VAL A 98 -8.02 12.77 9.96
CA VAL A 98 -9.29 12.13 9.58
C VAL A 98 -9.06 11.10 8.47
N GLY A 99 -8.28 11.45 7.44
CA GLY A 99 -7.90 10.53 6.37
C GLY A 99 -7.15 9.30 6.88
N GLY A 100 -6.13 9.52 7.72
CA GLY A 100 -5.34 8.43 8.31
C GLY A 100 -6.19 7.50 9.19
N ALA A 101 -7.03 8.05 10.06
CA ALA A 101 -7.94 7.27 10.90
C ALA A 101 -8.92 6.45 10.05
N GLY A 102 -9.48 7.04 8.99
CA GLY A 102 -10.37 6.35 8.05
C GLY A 102 -9.70 5.15 7.38
N ILE A 103 -8.44 5.30 6.93
CA ILE A 103 -7.66 4.19 6.36
C ILE A 103 -7.48 3.06 7.37
N VAL A 104 -7.08 3.38 8.61
CA VAL A 104 -6.86 2.37 9.66
C VAL A 104 -8.15 1.61 9.97
N ILE A 105 -9.27 2.31 10.11
CA ILE A 105 -10.58 1.69 10.37
C ILE A 105 -11.02 0.81 9.19
N GLY A 106 -10.85 1.29 7.95
CA GLY A 106 -11.18 0.51 6.76
C GLY A 106 -10.36 -0.77 6.63
N LEU A 107 -9.04 -0.68 6.89
CA LEU A 107 -8.15 -1.83 6.90
C LEU A 107 -8.52 -2.84 7.98
N ALA A 108 -8.83 -2.38 9.19
CA ALA A 108 -9.21 -3.23 10.32
C ALA A 108 -10.55 -3.95 10.10
N THR A 109 -11.51 -3.30 9.44
CA THR A 109 -12.87 -3.83 9.25
C THR A 109 -13.01 -4.75 8.04
N MET A 110 -12.45 -4.35 6.89
CA MET A 110 -12.68 -5.04 5.61
C MET A 110 -11.40 -5.32 4.81
N GLY A 111 -10.29 -4.68 5.16
CA GLY A 111 -9.01 -4.84 4.45
C GLY A 111 -8.49 -6.28 4.42
N TYR A 112 -8.81 -7.09 5.45
CA TYR A 112 -8.35 -8.47 5.55
C TYR A 112 -8.77 -9.35 4.36
N LYS A 113 -9.93 -9.09 3.73
CA LYS A 113 -10.42 -9.86 2.57
C LYS A 113 -9.54 -9.67 1.35
N VAL A 114 -9.06 -8.44 1.12
CA VAL A 114 -8.17 -8.11 0.01
C VAL A 114 -6.76 -8.65 0.29
N MET A 115 -6.26 -8.49 1.53
CA MET A 115 -4.97 -9.04 1.95
C MET A 115 -4.91 -10.56 1.77
N GLN A 116 -5.98 -11.29 2.12
CA GLN A 116 -6.07 -12.73 1.87
C GLN A 116 -6.01 -13.06 0.38
N THR A 117 -6.72 -12.31 -0.47
CA THR A 117 -6.72 -12.55 -1.92
C THR A 117 -5.34 -12.36 -2.53
N ILE A 118 -4.65 -11.27 -2.19
CA ILE A 118 -3.30 -10.99 -2.69
C ILE A 118 -2.28 -12.00 -2.13
N GLY A 119 -2.41 -12.36 -0.84
CA GLY A 119 -1.45 -13.20 -0.13
C GLY A 119 -1.55 -14.70 -0.42
N THR A 120 -2.69 -15.20 -0.90
CA THR A 120 -2.88 -16.65 -1.09
C THR A 120 -3.45 -17.06 -2.44
N LYS A 121 -4.20 -16.19 -3.13
CA LYS A 121 -4.95 -16.60 -4.33
C LYS A 121 -4.23 -16.30 -5.65
N ILE A 122 -3.23 -15.43 -5.67
CA ILE A 122 -2.51 -15.08 -6.91
C ILE A 122 -1.36 -16.06 -7.16
N THR A 123 -0.48 -16.22 -6.18
CA THR A 123 0.64 -17.16 -6.18
C THR A 123 1.02 -17.49 -4.74
N GLU A 124 1.68 -18.62 -4.52
CA GLU A 124 2.21 -18.95 -3.19
C GLU A 124 3.32 -17.97 -2.79
N LEU A 125 3.24 -17.45 -1.57
CA LEU A 125 4.19 -16.51 -1.02
C LEU A 125 4.93 -17.15 0.17
N THR A 126 6.23 -17.38 0.02
CA THR A 126 7.12 -17.66 1.15
C THR A 126 7.81 -16.38 1.66
N PRO A 127 8.47 -16.40 2.83
CA PRO A 127 9.02 -15.20 3.43
C PRO A 127 9.91 -14.34 2.53
N THR A 128 10.80 -14.98 1.77
CA THR A 128 11.69 -14.33 0.78
C THR A 128 10.89 -13.63 -0.32
N ARG A 129 9.87 -14.31 -0.85
CA ARG A 129 8.99 -13.80 -1.91
C ARG A 129 8.14 -12.63 -1.45
N GLY A 130 7.55 -12.74 -0.26
CA GLY A 130 6.79 -11.65 0.35
C GLY A 130 7.65 -10.42 0.64
N TYR A 131 8.89 -10.62 1.12
CA TYR A 131 9.86 -9.54 1.27
C TYR A 131 10.15 -8.83 -0.07
N CYS A 132 10.48 -9.58 -1.12
CA CYS A 132 10.75 -8.99 -2.44
C CYS A 132 9.54 -8.24 -3.01
N ALA A 133 8.35 -8.83 -2.94
CA ALA A 133 7.12 -8.21 -3.45
C ALA A 133 6.77 -6.91 -2.69
N THR A 134 6.84 -6.94 -1.36
CA THR A 134 6.54 -5.76 -0.53
C THR A 134 7.58 -4.66 -0.65
N LEU A 135 8.87 -5.01 -0.78
CA LEU A 135 9.94 -4.04 -1.01
C LEU A 135 9.80 -3.35 -2.36
N ALA A 136 9.54 -4.12 -3.43
CA ALA A 136 9.33 -3.59 -4.77
C ALA A 136 8.10 -2.67 -4.81
N ALA A 137 7.00 -3.09 -4.17
CA ALA A 137 5.78 -2.29 -4.09
C ALA A 137 6.01 -0.99 -3.31
N ALA A 138 6.60 -1.07 -2.12
CA ALA A 138 6.89 0.09 -1.27
C ALA A 138 7.79 1.10 -2.01
N THR A 139 8.85 0.62 -2.65
CA THR A 139 9.78 1.47 -3.41
C THR A 139 9.06 2.19 -4.56
N THR A 140 8.26 1.46 -5.33
CA THR A 140 7.51 2.03 -6.46
C THR A 140 6.53 3.10 -5.99
N VAL A 141 5.77 2.83 -4.92
CA VAL A 141 4.81 3.79 -4.36
C VAL A 141 5.52 5.02 -3.79
N VAL A 142 6.60 4.86 -3.02
CA VAL A 142 7.35 6.00 -2.47
C VAL A 142 7.91 6.90 -3.57
N ILE A 143 8.43 6.32 -4.65
CA ILE A 143 8.93 7.09 -5.79
C ILE A 143 7.80 7.87 -6.44
N ALA A 144 6.65 7.24 -6.69
CA ALA A 144 5.48 7.89 -7.27
C ALA A 144 4.89 9.00 -6.36
N SER A 145 4.79 8.75 -5.06
CA SER A 145 4.34 9.76 -4.09
C SER A 145 5.29 10.95 -4.03
N LYS A 146 6.61 10.73 -4.13
CA LYS A 146 7.59 11.81 -4.17
C LYS A 146 7.46 12.68 -5.42
N THR A 147 7.08 12.09 -6.56
CA THR A 147 6.82 12.85 -7.80
C THR A 147 5.42 13.45 -7.86
N GLY A 148 4.57 13.23 -6.84
CA GLY A 148 3.20 13.71 -6.80
C GLY A 148 2.26 13.01 -7.79
N LEU A 149 2.69 11.88 -8.36
CA LEU A 149 1.88 11.12 -9.30
C LEU A 149 0.89 10.24 -8.53
N PRO A 150 -0.43 10.41 -8.73
CA PRO A 150 -1.41 9.51 -8.14
C PRO A 150 -1.30 8.15 -8.82
N VAL A 151 -0.90 7.13 -8.08
CA VAL A 151 -0.76 5.76 -8.58
C VAL A 151 -1.72 4.81 -7.86
N SER A 152 -2.01 3.66 -8.46
CA SER A 152 -2.78 2.60 -7.82
C SER A 152 -1.85 1.66 -7.04
N THR A 153 -1.87 1.77 -5.71
CA THR A 153 -1.14 0.89 -4.79
C THR A 153 -1.54 -0.58 -4.94
N THR A 154 -2.82 -0.84 -5.24
CA THR A 154 -3.36 -2.19 -5.46
C THR A 154 -2.83 -2.82 -6.75
N GLN A 155 -2.76 -2.08 -7.85
CA GLN A 155 -2.17 -2.57 -9.09
C GLN A 155 -0.67 -2.83 -8.94
N ILE A 156 0.05 -1.95 -8.25
CA ILE A 156 1.47 -2.14 -7.94
C ILE A 156 1.66 -3.41 -7.11
N ALA A 157 0.89 -3.60 -6.03
CA ALA A 157 0.99 -4.79 -5.18
C ALA A 157 0.70 -6.10 -5.94
N VAL A 158 -0.40 -6.13 -6.72
CA VAL A 158 -0.74 -7.29 -7.57
C VAL A 158 0.35 -7.55 -8.60
N GLY A 159 0.86 -6.51 -9.25
CA GLY A 159 1.95 -6.63 -10.23
C GLY A 159 3.25 -7.15 -9.62
N CYS A 160 3.63 -6.70 -8.42
CA CYS A 160 4.80 -7.21 -7.71
C CYS A 160 4.64 -8.67 -7.30
N VAL A 161 3.46 -9.07 -6.79
CA VAL A 161 3.17 -10.48 -6.45
C VAL A 161 3.18 -11.36 -7.70
N MET A 162 2.59 -10.90 -8.80
CA MET A 162 2.67 -11.58 -10.09
C MET A 162 4.12 -11.69 -10.58
N GLY A 163 4.93 -10.63 -10.45
CA GLY A 163 6.34 -10.64 -10.85
C GLY A 163 7.15 -11.72 -10.11
N VAL A 164 6.94 -11.85 -8.80
CA VAL A 164 7.58 -12.91 -8.01
C VAL A 164 7.02 -14.31 -8.36
N GLY A 165 5.74 -14.40 -8.69
CA GLY A 165 5.13 -15.64 -9.22
C GLY A 165 5.71 -16.04 -10.57
N LEU A 166 5.92 -15.09 -11.49
CA LEU A 166 6.46 -15.32 -12.83
C LEU A 166 7.89 -15.85 -12.77
N ALA A 167 8.67 -15.48 -11.75
CA ALA A 167 10.00 -16.04 -11.53
C ALA A 167 9.99 -17.56 -11.29
N ARG A 168 8.84 -18.16 -10.90
CA ARG A 168 8.63 -19.62 -10.80
C ARG A 168 8.02 -20.24 -12.07
N GLY A 169 7.73 -19.42 -13.08
CA GLY A 169 7.00 -19.80 -14.29
C GLY A 169 5.52 -19.45 -14.23
N VAL A 170 4.91 -19.29 -15.40
CA VAL A 170 3.50 -18.84 -15.56
C VAL A 170 2.52 -19.78 -14.84
N GLY A 171 2.82 -21.08 -14.76
CA GLY A 171 1.99 -22.06 -14.05
C GLY A 171 1.91 -21.88 -12.54
N ALA A 172 2.78 -21.05 -11.94
CA ALA A 172 2.74 -20.72 -10.51
C ALA A 172 1.74 -19.59 -10.20
N ILE A 173 1.06 -19.04 -11.21
CA ILE A 173 0.11 -17.93 -11.08
C ILE A 173 -1.29 -18.42 -11.45
N ASP A 174 -2.26 -18.11 -10.60
CA ASP A 174 -3.67 -18.32 -10.93
C ASP A 174 -4.16 -17.20 -11.87
N LEU A 175 -4.08 -17.46 -13.18
CA LEU A 175 -4.52 -16.51 -14.22
C LEU A 175 -6.03 -16.24 -14.17
N ARG A 176 -6.84 -17.15 -13.61
CA ARG A 176 -8.27 -16.93 -13.45
C ARG A 176 -8.52 -15.87 -12.38
N VAL A 177 -7.81 -15.94 -11.26
CA VAL A 177 -7.86 -14.91 -10.21
C VAL A 177 -7.37 -13.57 -10.74
N VAL A 178 -6.25 -13.55 -11.44
CA VAL A 178 -5.72 -12.32 -12.07
C VAL A 178 -6.73 -11.72 -13.06
N GLY A 179 -7.34 -12.55 -13.92
CA GLY A 179 -8.38 -12.12 -14.85
C GLY A 179 -9.58 -11.49 -14.15
N ASN A 180 -10.08 -12.10 -13.06
CA ASN A 180 -11.16 -11.54 -12.25
C ASN A 180 -10.78 -10.19 -11.63
N ILE A 181 -9.54 -10.04 -11.16
CA ILE A 181 -9.04 -8.76 -10.62
C ILE A 181 -9.04 -7.69 -11.70
N VAL A 182 -8.50 -7.97 -12.89
CA VAL A 182 -8.45 -7.01 -14.01
C VAL A 182 -9.87 -6.60 -14.44
N VAL A 183 -10.79 -7.56 -14.55
CA VAL A 183 -12.20 -7.27 -14.84
C VAL A 183 -12.81 -6.38 -13.76
N SER A 184 -12.52 -6.64 -12.48
CA SER A 184 -13.01 -5.78 -11.39
C SER A 184 -12.53 -4.34 -11.53
N TRP A 185 -11.26 -4.12 -11.88
CA TRP A 185 -10.73 -2.77 -12.11
C TRP A 185 -11.42 -2.07 -13.27
N ALA A 186 -11.61 -2.77 -14.39
CA ALA A 186 -12.31 -2.24 -15.55
C ALA A 186 -13.76 -1.85 -15.25
N ILE A 187 -14.44 -2.57 -14.35
CA ILE A 187 -15.83 -2.29 -13.95
C ILE A 187 -15.91 -1.17 -12.90
N THR A 188 -14.97 -1.11 -11.97
CA THR A 188 -15.02 -0.12 -10.87
C THR A 188 -14.94 1.33 -11.33
N LEU A 189 -14.15 1.61 -12.38
CA LEU A 189 -14.01 2.96 -12.95
C LEU A 189 -15.34 3.52 -13.50
N PRO A 190 -16.03 2.87 -14.46
CA PRO A 190 -17.31 3.37 -14.97
C PRO A 190 -18.38 3.37 -13.89
N ALA A 191 -18.43 2.36 -13.01
CA ALA A 191 -19.39 2.34 -11.91
C ALA A 191 -19.23 3.55 -10.97
N GLY A 192 -17.99 3.89 -10.59
CA GLY A 192 -17.69 5.06 -9.78
C GLY A 192 -18.07 6.38 -10.48
N GLY A 193 -17.73 6.51 -11.76
CA GLY A 193 -18.07 7.69 -12.55
C GLY A 193 -19.58 7.91 -12.72
N ILE A 194 -20.32 6.84 -13.02
CA ILE A 194 -21.79 6.89 -13.14
C ILE A 194 -22.39 7.26 -11.79
N LEU A 195 -21.95 6.62 -10.70
CA LEU A 195 -22.47 6.90 -9.37
C LEU A 195 -22.22 8.36 -8.95
N ALA A 196 -21.02 8.88 -9.21
CA ALA A 196 -20.69 10.28 -8.96
C ALA A 196 -21.58 11.23 -9.77
N ALA A 197 -21.81 10.95 -11.06
CA ALA A 197 -22.69 11.74 -11.91
C ALA A 197 -24.14 11.74 -11.40
N VAL A 198 -24.66 10.57 -11.02
CA VAL A 198 -26.01 10.43 -10.45
C VAL A 198 -26.17 11.27 -9.19
N PHE A 199 -25.23 11.16 -8.24
CA PHE A 199 -25.27 11.97 -7.02
C PHE A 199 -25.17 13.46 -7.33
N PHE A 200 -24.30 13.87 -8.25
CA PHE A 200 -24.16 15.27 -8.64
C PHE A 200 -25.46 15.85 -9.21
N PHE A 201 -26.08 15.19 -10.19
CA PHE A 201 -27.32 15.68 -10.80
C PHE A 201 -28.50 15.66 -9.82
N MET A 202 -28.56 14.66 -8.94
CA MET A 202 -29.55 14.60 -7.88
C MET A 202 -29.41 15.79 -6.92
N LEU A 203 -28.21 16.05 -6.40
CA LEU A 203 -27.96 17.17 -5.50
C LEU A 203 -28.20 18.51 -6.20
N LYS A 204 -27.75 18.65 -7.46
CA LYS A 204 -28.02 19.86 -8.26
C LYS A 204 -29.51 20.13 -8.41
N GLY A 205 -30.33 19.10 -8.65
CA GLY A 205 -31.78 19.25 -8.76
C GLY A 205 -32.49 19.58 -7.44
N ILE A 206 -31.90 19.21 -6.30
CA ILE A 206 -32.44 19.54 -4.96
C ILE A 206 -32.08 20.96 -4.53
N PHE A 207 -30.87 21.44 -4.90
CA PHE A 207 -30.33 22.72 -4.46
C PHE A 207 -30.37 23.84 -5.52
N SER A 208 -30.90 23.59 -6.72
CA SER A 208 -31.28 24.61 -7.71
C SER A 208 -32.72 25.05 -7.52
#